data_AF-A0A5C1Q5R6-F1
#
_entry.id   AF-A0A5C1Q5R6-F1
#
_cell.length_a   1.000
_cell.length_b   1.000
_cell.length_c   1.000
_cell.angle_alpha   90.00
_cell.angle_beta   90.00
_cell.angle_gamma   90.00
#
_symmetry.space_group_name_H-M   'P 1'
#
loop_
_entity.id
_entity.type
_entity.pdbx_description
1 polymer ?
#
loop_
_entity_poly.entity_id
_entity_poly.type
_entity_poly.pdbx_seq_one_letter_code
_entity_poly.pdbx_strand_id
1 'polypeptide(L)'
;MKISKSFLVLVYFLLLSTMVFSNDLVQIDSVDVAASNYFPFGTYSKYKLTGVGVEGQVNFQVEPIKPVWLFGTFGYSYGITKTERVTNFNDIKILIGGSYTFNIIDKLTISPQLGVGIMLHIIDQMGVYVDQLTSIEAKLNYELTDKIGLVFTPSFLFFPENNHLGMELGYTIGSRIRL
;
A
#
# COMPACT_ATOMS: atom_id res chain seq x y z
N MET A 1 32.73 6.93 2.09
CA MET A 1 31.33 6.62 2.45
C MET A 1 30.63 6.11 1.20
N LYS A 2 30.24 4.83 1.10
CA LYS A 2 29.56 4.29 -0.09
C LYS A 2 28.07 4.60 0.02
N ILE A 3 27.58 5.49 -0.84
CA ILE A 3 26.14 5.75 -0.97
C ILE A 3 25.50 4.53 -1.63
N SER A 4 24.51 3.92 -0.97
CA SER A 4 23.81 2.75 -1.52
C SER A 4 22.91 3.17 -2.69
N LYS A 5 22.73 2.27 -3.67
CA LYS A 5 21.83 2.52 -4.82
C LYS A 5 20.40 2.85 -4.36
N SER A 6 19.97 2.29 -3.24
CA SER A 6 18.67 2.57 -2.61
C SER A 6 18.54 4.01 -2.12
N PHE A 7 19.63 4.61 -1.62
CA PHE A 7 19.64 6.03 -1.20
C PHE A 7 19.51 6.97 -2.40
N LEU A 8 20.13 6.64 -3.54
CA LEU A 8 19.98 7.40 -4.79
C LEU A 8 18.55 7.34 -5.33
N VAL A 9 17.87 6.20 -5.24
CA VAL A 9 16.45 6.06 -5.61
C VAL A 9 15.56 6.92 -4.72
N LEU A 10 15.80 6.93 -3.41
CA LEU A 10 15.05 7.75 -2.46
C LEU A 10 15.24 9.26 -2.72
N VAL A 11 16.48 9.70 -3.00
CA VAL A 11 16.78 11.10 -3.33
C VAL A 11 16.15 11.52 -4.66
N TYR A 12 16.21 10.65 -5.68
CA TYR A 12 15.51 10.88 -6.94
C TYR A 12 14.00 10.99 -6.72
N PHE A 13 13.44 10.14 -5.86
CA PHE A 13 12.02 10.16 -5.54
C PHE A 13 11.61 11.44 -4.80
N LEU A 14 12.40 11.90 -3.84
CA LEU A 14 12.21 13.18 -3.14
C LEU A 14 12.26 14.36 -4.14
N LEU A 15 13.22 14.38 -5.05
CA LEU A 15 13.33 15.43 -6.07
C LEU A 15 12.15 15.42 -7.05
N LEU A 16 11.74 14.24 -7.52
CA LEU A 16 10.55 14.08 -8.37
C LEU A 16 9.28 14.52 -7.63
N SER A 17 9.14 14.18 -6.35
CA SER A 17 8.00 14.63 -5.55
C SER A 17 7.94 16.16 -5.46
N THR A 18 9.07 16.84 -5.23
CA THR A 18 9.10 18.31 -5.17
C THR A 18 8.77 19.00 -6.50
N MET A 19 9.13 18.38 -7.63
CA MET A 19 8.79 18.90 -8.98
C MET A 19 7.34 18.64 -9.38
N VAL A 20 6.74 17.57 -8.84
CA VAL A 20 5.34 17.20 -9.06
C VAL A 20 4.40 18.13 -8.30
N PHE A 21 4.74 18.52 -7.07
CA PHE A 21 3.91 19.41 -6.25
C PHE A 21 4.00 20.91 -6.61
N SER A 22 4.94 21.31 -7.48
CA SER A 22 5.10 22.71 -7.90
C SER A 22 4.31 23.09 -9.15
N ASN A 23 3.62 22.15 -9.80
CA ASN A 23 2.86 22.38 -11.03
C ASN A 23 1.42 21.87 -10.84
N ASP A 24 0.41 22.60 -11.36
CA ASP A 24 -1.03 22.25 -11.32
C ASP A 24 -1.41 20.90 -11.98
N LEU A 25 -0.41 20.12 -12.41
CA LEU A 25 -0.54 18.87 -13.14
C LEU A 25 -0.93 17.68 -12.25
N VAL A 26 -0.60 17.74 -10.97
CA VAL A 26 -0.89 16.67 -10.00
C VAL A 26 -1.61 17.26 -8.79
N GLN A 27 -2.86 16.87 -8.62
CA GLN A 27 -3.72 17.36 -7.54
C GLN A 27 -4.09 16.22 -6.60
N ILE A 28 -4.22 16.52 -5.31
CA ILE A 28 -4.76 15.55 -4.36
C ILE A 28 -6.24 15.39 -4.66
N ASP A 29 -6.63 14.19 -5.08
CA ASP A 29 -8.01 13.85 -5.45
C ASP A 29 -8.79 13.37 -4.22
N SER A 30 -8.17 12.46 -3.46
CA SER A 30 -8.86 11.84 -2.33
C SER A 30 -7.89 11.24 -1.32
N VAL A 31 -8.40 11.08 -0.10
CA VAL A 31 -7.76 10.31 0.98
C VAL A 31 -8.66 9.13 1.33
N ASP A 32 -8.10 7.93 1.31
CA ASP A 32 -8.75 6.71 1.74
C ASP A 32 -8.23 6.34 3.14
N VAL A 33 -9.13 5.93 4.04
CA VAL A 33 -8.81 5.36 5.36
C VAL A 33 -9.54 4.04 5.50
N ALA A 34 -8.80 2.96 5.76
CA ALA A 34 -9.34 1.61 5.73
C ALA A 34 -8.79 0.73 6.85
N ALA A 35 -9.60 -0.23 7.30
CA ALA A 35 -9.12 -1.38 8.04
C ALA A 35 -8.58 -2.42 7.04
N SER A 36 -7.53 -3.14 7.43
CA SER A 36 -6.87 -4.12 6.57
C SER A 36 -6.76 -5.48 7.24
N ASN A 37 -6.75 -6.52 6.41
CA ASN A 37 -6.45 -7.87 6.85
C ASN A 37 -5.62 -8.62 5.80
N TYR A 38 -4.54 -9.27 6.24
CA TYR A 38 -3.58 -9.97 5.39
C TYR A 38 -3.37 -11.41 5.83
N PHE A 39 -3.27 -12.31 4.86
CA PHE A 39 -3.03 -13.73 5.05
C PHE A 39 -1.72 -14.11 4.39
N PRO A 40 -0.73 -14.57 5.17
CA PRO A 40 0.58 -14.94 4.65
C PRO A 40 0.56 -16.28 3.94
N PHE A 41 1.37 -16.40 2.88
CA PHE A 41 1.64 -17.61 2.11
C PHE A 41 3.12 -17.96 2.17
N GLY A 42 3.48 -19.14 1.66
CA GLY A 42 4.87 -19.57 1.56
C GLY A 42 5.56 -19.71 2.93
N THR A 43 6.84 -19.37 2.99
CA THR A 43 7.65 -19.44 4.22
C THR A 43 7.14 -18.51 5.31
N TYR A 44 6.60 -17.36 4.93
CA TYR A 44 6.07 -16.35 5.85
C TYR A 44 4.88 -16.88 6.68
N SER A 45 4.07 -17.75 6.07
CA SER A 45 2.91 -18.40 6.73
C SER A 45 3.27 -19.36 7.89
N LYS A 46 4.56 -19.69 8.07
CA LYS A 46 5.04 -20.50 9.20
C LYS A 46 5.05 -19.72 10.51
N TYR A 47 5.20 -18.40 10.44
CA TYR A 47 5.35 -17.54 11.61
C TYR A 47 4.07 -16.75 11.91
N LYS A 48 3.38 -16.28 10.86
CA LYS A 48 2.17 -15.46 10.95
C LYS A 48 0.95 -16.26 10.48
N LEU A 49 -0.17 -16.13 11.19
CA LEU A 49 -1.47 -16.67 10.80
C LEU A 49 -2.24 -15.66 9.93
N THR A 50 -2.29 -14.42 10.40
CA THR A 50 -2.93 -13.30 9.71
C THR A 50 -2.40 -11.99 10.30
N GLY A 51 -2.60 -10.85 9.63
CA GLY A 51 -2.35 -9.52 10.18
C GLY A 51 -3.59 -8.66 10.07
N VAL A 52 -3.96 -7.96 11.14
CA VAL A 52 -5.09 -7.00 11.15
C VAL A 52 -4.52 -5.61 11.35
N GLY A 53 -5.00 -4.63 10.60
CA GLY A 53 -4.37 -3.32 10.56
C GLY A 53 -5.26 -2.19 10.10
N VAL A 54 -4.60 -1.05 9.89
CA VAL A 54 -5.18 0.17 9.32
C VAL A 54 -4.27 0.71 8.23
N GLU A 55 -4.88 1.32 7.22
CA GLU A 55 -4.19 1.90 6.08
C GLU A 55 -4.77 3.24 5.71
N GLY A 56 -3.88 4.17 5.37
CA GLY A 56 -4.20 5.44 4.75
C GLY A 56 -3.60 5.50 3.35
N GLN A 57 -4.37 5.95 2.37
CA GLN A 57 -3.89 6.16 1.00
C GLN A 57 -4.25 7.56 0.53
N VAL A 58 -3.27 8.29 0.01
CA VAL A 58 -3.47 9.55 -0.69
C VAL A 58 -3.46 9.26 -2.19
N ASN A 59 -4.53 9.65 -2.89
CA ASN A 59 -4.67 9.50 -4.32
C ASN A 59 -4.44 10.86 -4.99
N PHE A 60 -3.65 10.85 -6.05
CA PHE A 60 -3.32 12.03 -6.82
C PHE A 60 -3.81 11.86 -8.25
N GLN A 61 -4.62 12.80 -8.72
CA GLN A 61 -5.04 12.85 -10.12
C GLN A 61 -3.94 13.51 -10.95
N VAL A 62 -3.60 12.88 -12.08
CA VAL A 62 -2.67 13.46 -13.05
C VAL A 62 -3.49 14.00 -14.22
N GLU A 63 -3.77 15.30 -14.21
CA GLU A 63 -4.72 15.96 -15.11
C GLU A 63 -4.48 15.65 -16.61
N PRO A 64 -3.24 15.67 -17.14
CA PRO A 64 -2.99 15.43 -18.56
C PRO A 64 -3.27 13.99 -19.04
N ILE A 65 -3.42 13.02 -18.15
CA ILE A 65 -3.45 11.58 -18.51
C ILE A 65 -4.60 10.83 -17.86
N LYS A 66 -5.76 11.48 -17.68
CA LYS A 66 -6.96 10.77 -17.23
C LYS A 66 -7.23 9.54 -18.15
N PRO A 67 -7.56 8.37 -17.59
CA PRO A 67 -7.94 8.12 -16.20
C PRO A 67 -6.82 7.48 -15.35
N VAL A 68 -5.61 8.06 -15.33
CA VAL A 68 -4.49 7.61 -14.48
C VAL A 68 -4.38 8.42 -13.19
N TRP A 69 -4.20 7.72 -12.07
CA TRP A 69 -3.91 8.27 -10.75
C TRP A 69 -2.61 7.71 -10.21
N LEU A 70 -1.87 8.54 -9.48
CA LEU A 70 -0.80 8.09 -8.61
C LEU A 70 -1.35 7.90 -7.20
N PHE A 71 -0.69 7.08 -6.38
CA PHE A 71 -1.04 6.95 -4.98
C PHE A 71 0.20 6.78 -4.10
N GLY A 72 0.03 7.15 -2.83
CA GLY A 72 0.94 6.82 -1.75
C GLY A 72 0.16 6.25 -0.57
N THR A 73 0.59 5.10 -0.07
CA THR A 73 -0.09 4.34 0.98
C THR A 73 0.85 4.14 2.17
N PHE A 74 0.32 4.37 3.37
CA PHE A 74 0.93 4.02 4.64
C PHE A 74 0.01 3.04 5.37
N GLY A 75 0.57 1.94 5.86
CA GLY A 75 -0.17 0.94 6.60
C GLY A 75 0.57 0.46 7.84
N TYR A 76 -0.19 0.12 8.87
CA TYR A 76 0.29 -0.60 10.04
C TYR A 76 -0.59 -1.82 10.25
N SER A 77 0.02 -2.98 10.52
CA SER A 77 -0.72 -4.18 10.92
C SER A 77 -0.06 -4.91 12.08
N TYR A 78 -0.90 -5.44 12.95
CA TYR A 78 -0.52 -6.38 14.00
C TYR A 78 -0.75 -7.81 13.50
N GLY A 79 0.29 -8.61 13.53
CA GLY A 79 0.32 -10.01 13.13
C GLY A 79 -0.05 -10.94 14.27
N ILE A 80 -1.09 -11.74 14.05
CA ILE A 80 -1.44 -12.89 14.89
C ILE A 80 -0.48 -14.02 14.52
N THR A 81 0.33 -14.48 15.47
CA THR A 81 1.40 -15.45 15.23
C THR A 81 0.89 -16.89 15.36
N LYS A 82 1.58 -17.83 14.69
CA LYS A 82 1.31 -19.29 14.81
C LYS A 82 2.21 -19.98 15.84
N THR A 83 3.18 -19.27 16.39
CA THR A 83 4.27 -19.81 17.19
C THR A 83 4.38 -19.06 18.50
N GLU A 84 4.54 -19.79 19.60
CA GLU A 84 4.77 -19.23 20.93
C GLU A 84 6.11 -18.48 21.04
N ARG A 85 7.03 -18.70 20.09
CA ARG A 85 8.34 -18.03 20.06
C ARG A 85 8.25 -16.57 19.62
N VAL A 86 7.20 -16.19 18.89
CA VAL A 86 7.00 -14.83 18.40
C VAL A 86 5.69 -14.32 18.99
N THR A 87 5.80 -13.42 19.96
CA THR A 87 4.67 -12.84 20.70
C THR A 87 4.14 -11.58 20.03
N ASN A 88 5.02 -10.79 19.40
CA ASN A 88 4.65 -9.61 18.63
C ASN A 88 5.27 -9.67 17.25
N PHE A 89 4.41 -9.50 16.25
CA PHE A 89 4.78 -9.38 14.85
C PHE A 89 4.06 -8.15 14.31
N ASN A 90 4.78 -7.07 13.99
CA ASN A 90 4.14 -5.87 13.46
C ASN A 90 4.73 -5.52 12.11
N ASP A 91 3.88 -5.11 11.18
CA ASP A 91 4.29 -4.72 9.84
C ASP A 91 3.93 -3.26 9.59
N ILE A 92 4.90 -2.46 9.15
CA ILE A 92 4.67 -1.12 8.62
C ILE A 92 4.89 -1.15 7.12
N LYS A 93 3.85 -0.80 6.38
CA LYS A 93 3.82 -0.78 4.92
C LYS A 93 3.93 0.65 4.42
N ILE A 94 4.85 0.91 3.51
CA ILE A 94 4.90 2.15 2.74
C ILE A 94 4.94 1.78 1.27
N LEU A 95 3.93 2.22 0.51
CA LEU A 95 3.78 1.93 -0.91
C LEU A 95 3.57 3.23 -1.69
N ILE A 96 4.04 3.23 -2.92
CA ILE A 96 3.73 4.23 -3.92
C ILE A 96 3.38 3.50 -5.21
N GLY A 97 2.55 4.09 -6.05
CA GLY A 97 2.20 3.41 -7.29
C GLY A 97 1.32 4.20 -8.23
N GLY A 98 0.89 3.50 -9.26
CA GLY A 98 -0.01 4.00 -10.28
C GLY A 98 -1.26 3.14 -10.36
N SER A 99 -2.36 3.77 -10.77
CA SER A 99 -3.63 3.11 -11.01
C SER A 99 -4.31 3.67 -12.23
N TYR A 100 -5.12 2.84 -12.88
CA TYR A 100 -5.96 3.24 -14.00
C TYR A 100 -7.42 3.00 -13.60
N THR A 101 -8.26 4.03 -13.65
CA THR A 101 -9.64 3.95 -13.14
C THR A 101 -10.65 3.71 -14.25
N PHE A 102 -11.50 2.70 -14.08
CA PHE A 102 -12.63 2.41 -14.94
C PHE A 102 -13.93 2.66 -14.20
N ASN A 103 -14.88 3.32 -14.85
CA ASN A 103 -16.25 3.42 -14.35
C ASN A 103 -17.00 2.13 -14.72
N ILE A 104 -17.52 1.41 -13.72
CA ILE A 104 -18.41 0.26 -13.94
C ILE A 104 -19.84 0.79 -14.13
N ILE A 105 -20.27 1.67 -13.22
CA ILE A 105 -21.51 2.46 -13.27
C ILE A 105 -21.22 3.84 -12.65
N ASP A 106 -22.16 4.79 -12.74
CA ASP A 106 -21.96 6.19 -12.33
C ASP A 106 -21.38 6.37 -10.91
N LYS A 107 -21.74 5.48 -9.98
CA LYS A 107 -21.28 5.53 -8.59
C LYS A 107 -20.24 4.48 -8.23
N LEU A 108 -19.89 3.56 -9.14
CA LEU A 108 -18.97 2.45 -8.85
C LEU A 108 -17.81 2.45 -9.84
N THR A 109 -16.60 2.55 -9.30
CA THR A 109 -15.37 2.47 -10.09
C THR A 109 -14.52 1.29 -9.66
N ILE A 110 -13.71 0.79 -10.59
CA ILE A 110 -12.63 -0.15 -10.31
C ILE A 110 -11.31 0.45 -10.78
N SER A 111 -10.30 0.39 -9.93
CA SER A 111 -8.96 0.90 -10.21
C SER A 111 -7.96 -0.24 -9.94
N PRO A 112 -7.55 -1.03 -10.94
CA PRO A 112 -6.34 -1.82 -10.82
C PRO A 112 -5.16 -0.93 -10.46
N GLN A 113 -4.34 -1.38 -9.52
CA GLN A 113 -3.21 -0.64 -8.98
C GLN A 113 -1.96 -1.53 -8.97
N LEU A 114 -0.82 -0.91 -9.28
CA LEU A 114 0.50 -1.49 -9.16
C LEU A 114 1.33 -0.61 -8.24
N GLY A 115 1.82 -1.19 -7.15
CA GLY A 115 2.61 -0.50 -6.14
C GLY A 115 4.01 -1.08 -6.00
N VAL A 116 4.96 -0.22 -5.63
CA VAL A 116 6.28 -0.60 -5.14
C VAL A 116 6.58 0.18 -3.86
N GLY A 117 7.39 -0.39 -2.97
CA GLY A 117 7.70 0.25 -1.71
C GLY A 117 8.51 -0.64 -0.78
N ILE A 118 8.25 -0.49 0.52
CA ILE A 118 8.94 -1.23 1.57
C ILE A 118 7.95 -1.76 2.60
N MET A 119 8.30 -2.91 3.17
CA MET A 119 7.67 -3.49 4.34
C MET A 119 8.71 -3.54 5.46
N LEU A 120 8.39 -2.92 6.60
CA LEU A 120 9.19 -2.98 7.81
C LEU A 120 8.56 -4.00 8.76
N HIS A 121 9.28 -5.08 9.04
CA HIS A 121 8.89 -6.10 9.99
C HIS A 121 9.52 -5.79 11.35
N ILE A 122 8.70 -5.65 12.40
CA ILE A 122 9.12 -5.47 13.78
C ILE A 122 8.68 -6.70 14.55
N ILE A 123 9.65 -7.59 14.81
CA ILE A 123 9.40 -8.91 15.39
C ILE A 123 10.11 -8.97 16.75
N ASP A 124 9.36 -9.26 17.80
CA ASP A 124 9.94 -9.36 19.15
C ASP A 124 11.06 -10.40 19.18
N GLN A 125 12.14 -10.08 19.89
CA GLN A 125 13.37 -10.89 20.03
C GLN A 125 14.16 -11.17 18.73
N MET A 126 13.60 -10.88 17.55
CA MET A 126 14.27 -11.04 16.25
C MET A 126 14.75 -9.70 15.68
N GLY A 127 14.10 -8.59 16.04
CA GLY A 127 14.52 -7.24 15.69
C GLY A 127 13.70 -6.64 14.54
N VAL A 128 14.35 -5.75 13.78
CA VAL A 128 13.71 -4.95 12.73
C VAL A 128 14.30 -5.31 11.37
N TYR A 129 13.44 -5.67 10.43
CA TYR A 129 13.82 -6.06 9.06
C TYR A 129 13.09 -5.19 8.04
N VAL A 130 13.74 -4.93 6.91
CA VAL A 130 13.18 -4.13 5.82
C VAL A 130 13.25 -4.96 4.55
N ASP A 131 12.10 -5.25 3.98
CA ASP A 131 11.99 -5.90 2.69
C ASP A 131 11.45 -4.94 1.63
N GLN A 132 11.86 -5.15 0.38
CA GLN A 132 11.22 -4.50 -0.75
C GLN A 132 9.81 -5.06 -0.89
N LEU A 133 8.86 -4.23 -1.25
CA LEU A 133 7.48 -4.62 -1.42
C LEU A 133 7.03 -4.27 -2.84
N THR A 134 6.37 -5.19 -3.51
CA THR A 134 5.54 -4.87 -4.67
C THR A 134 4.09 -5.23 -4.31
N SER A 135 3.11 -4.54 -4.89
CA SER A 135 1.70 -4.87 -4.75
C SER A 135 0.98 -4.89 -6.09
N ILE A 136 0.05 -5.83 -6.22
CA ILE A 136 -1.03 -5.83 -7.22
C ILE A 136 -2.33 -5.70 -6.45
N GLU A 137 -3.13 -4.69 -6.78
CA GLU A 137 -4.36 -4.40 -6.06
C GLU A 137 -5.48 -4.09 -7.06
N ALA A 138 -6.74 -4.28 -6.64
CA ALA A 138 -7.90 -3.88 -7.43
C ALA A 138 -8.87 -3.11 -6.52
N LYS A 139 -8.78 -1.79 -6.56
CA LYS A 139 -9.59 -0.93 -5.69
C LYS A 139 -10.99 -0.71 -6.27
N LEU A 140 -12.02 -1.12 -5.55
CA LEU A 140 -13.41 -0.80 -5.82
C LEU A 140 -13.83 0.41 -4.99
N ASN A 141 -14.39 1.44 -5.64
CA ASN A 141 -14.89 2.62 -4.94
C ASN A 141 -16.37 2.81 -5.25
N TYR A 142 -17.20 2.93 -4.21
CA TYR A 142 -18.62 3.24 -4.32
C TYR A 142 -18.93 4.62 -3.71
N GLU A 143 -19.36 5.57 -4.53
CA GLU A 143 -19.65 6.94 -4.08
C GLU A 143 -21.02 7.01 -3.38
N LEU A 144 -21.00 7.39 -2.09
CA LEU A 144 -22.21 7.62 -1.31
C LEU A 144 -22.76 9.03 -1.54
N THR A 145 -21.85 10.00 -1.61
CA THR A 145 -22.10 11.43 -1.87
C THR A 145 -20.99 11.97 -2.77
N ASP A 146 -21.03 13.27 -3.10
CA ASP A 146 -19.97 13.92 -3.88
C ASP A 146 -18.62 13.99 -3.14
N LYS A 147 -18.62 13.80 -1.81
CA LYS A 147 -17.41 13.91 -0.95
C LYS A 147 -16.98 12.61 -0.30
N ILE A 148 -17.90 11.66 -0.12
CA ILE A 148 -17.68 10.45 0.67
C ILE A 148 -18.01 9.22 -0.16
N GLY A 149 -17.10 8.26 -0.19
CA GLY A 149 -17.28 6.95 -0.78
C GLY A 149 -16.85 5.82 0.16
N LEU A 150 -17.22 4.59 -0.20
CA LEU A 150 -16.73 3.36 0.39
C LEU A 150 -15.65 2.77 -0.50
N VAL A 151 -14.63 2.18 0.10
CA VAL A 151 -13.55 1.49 -0.62
C VAL A 151 -13.45 0.04 -0.19
N PHE A 152 -13.19 -0.83 -1.14
CA PHE A 152 -12.79 -2.22 -0.92
C PHE A 152 -11.65 -2.56 -1.87
N THR A 153 -10.51 -2.98 -1.33
CA THR A 153 -9.30 -3.21 -2.13
C THR A 153 -8.72 -4.58 -1.79
N PRO A 154 -9.07 -5.65 -2.51
CA PRO A 154 -8.28 -6.88 -2.52
C PRO A 154 -6.86 -6.57 -3.02
N SER A 155 -5.87 -7.17 -2.35
CA SER A 155 -4.46 -6.92 -2.60
C SER A 155 -3.67 -8.22 -2.55
N PHE A 156 -2.65 -8.29 -3.40
CA PHE A 156 -1.64 -9.32 -3.37
C PHE A 156 -0.27 -8.66 -3.24
N LEU A 157 0.43 -9.01 -2.17
CA LEU A 157 1.70 -8.44 -1.77
C LEU A 157 2.80 -9.46 -1.95
N PHE A 158 3.95 -9.00 -2.44
CA PHE A 158 5.16 -9.82 -2.61
C PHE A 158 6.38 -9.04 -2.13
N PHE A 159 7.19 -9.70 -1.30
CA PHE A 159 8.39 -9.12 -0.73
C PHE A 159 9.50 -10.18 -0.64
N PRO A 160 10.65 -9.97 -1.32
CA PRO A 160 11.76 -10.91 -1.26
C PRO A 160 12.56 -10.76 0.05
N GLU A 161 12.80 -11.88 0.71
CA GLU A 161 13.45 -11.97 2.02
C GLU A 161 14.68 -12.91 1.91
N ASN A 162 15.90 -12.38 1.72
CA ASN A 162 17.18 -13.12 1.77
C ASN A 162 17.16 -14.56 1.16
N ASN A 163 16.76 -14.68 -0.11
CA ASN A 163 16.59 -15.94 -0.89
C ASN A 163 15.25 -16.69 -0.69
N HIS A 164 14.32 -16.13 0.06
CA HIS A 164 12.95 -16.59 0.22
C HIS A 164 11.98 -15.53 -0.30
N LEU A 165 10.75 -15.94 -0.61
CA LEU A 165 9.70 -15.06 -1.10
C LEU A 165 8.58 -15.02 -0.07
N GLY A 166 8.41 -13.87 0.57
CA GLY A 166 7.23 -13.53 1.35
C GLY A 166 6.09 -13.12 0.43
N MET A 167 4.90 -13.63 0.72
CA MET A 167 3.69 -13.30 -0.02
C MET A 167 2.52 -13.16 0.94
N GLU A 168 1.63 -12.21 0.68
CA GLU A 168 0.36 -12.08 1.39
C GLU A 168 -0.78 -11.83 0.40
N LEU A 169 -1.94 -12.43 0.68
CA LEU A 169 -3.21 -12.01 0.09
C LEU A 169 -3.95 -11.24 1.18
N GLY A 170 -4.45 -10.06 0.85
CA GLY A 170 -5.20 -9.26 1.79
C GLY A 170 -6.35 -8.54 1.15
N TYR A 171 -7.02 -7.77 1.98
CA TYR A 171 -7.97 -6.79 1.55
C TYR A 171 -7.99 -5.62 2.52
N THR A 172 -8.42 -4.47 2.01
CA THR A 172 -8.81 -3.33 2.85
C THR A 172 -10.27 -3.00 2.63
N ILE A 173 -10.93 -2.50 3.67
CA ILE A 173 -12.28 -1.96 3.61
C ILE A 173 -12.33 -0.66 4.39
N GLY A 174 -12.91 0.38 3.80
CA GLY A 174 -12.81 1.71 4.39
C GLY A 174 -13.67 2.75 3.73
N SER A 175 -13.31 4.00 4.01
CA SER A 175 -13.95 5.18 3.45
C SER A 175 -12.97 5.97 2.60
N ARG A 176 -13.50 6.63 1.58
CA ARG A 176 -12.83 7.60 0.74
C ARG A 176 -13.40 8.98 1.01
N ILE A 177 -12.52 9.97 1.09
CA ILE A 177 -12.86 11.39 1.24
C ILE A 177 -12.25 12.13 0.06
N ARG A 178 -13.09 12.72 -0.80
CA ARG A 178 -12.64 13.59 -1.91
C ARG A 178 -12.33 14.99 -1.40
N LEU A 179 -11.29 15.62 -1.94
CA LEU A 179 -10.82 16.95 -1.53
C LEU A 179 -11.21 18.03 -2.55
#